data_AF-A0A7X9FX77-F1
#
_entry.id   AF-A0A7X9FX77-F1
#
_cell.length_a   1.000
_cell.length_b   1.000
_cell.length_c   1.000
_cell.angle_alpha   90.00
_cell.angle_beta   90.00
_cell.angle_gamma   90.00
#
_symmetry.space_group_name_H-M   'P 1'
#
loop_
_entity.id
_entity.type
_entity.pdbx_description
1 polymer ?
#
loop_
_entity_poly.entity_id
_entity_poly.type
_entity_poly.pdbx_seq_one_letter_code
_entity_poly.pdbx_strand_id
1 'polypeptide(L)'
;MPSSYSSFFLGLLLALLYAEITGLSPGGLIVPGYFALYLNQPWRPLSTLAVAFLTLLVGRLLSRYFIIFGRRRFVLLLLTGACLGQAWGLALPHLLAEPVGLRVIGWVVPGLLASSFERQKILPSLASLIFVSVLTFFLSQLFF
;
A
#
# COMPACT_ATOMS: atom_id res chain seq x y z
N MET A 1 13.40 -5.43 -19.66
CA MET A 1 12.73 -5.39 -18.35
C MET A 1 13.83 -5.44 -17.30
N PRO A 2 14.09 -4.36 -16.55
CA PRO A 2 14.88 -4.46 -15.32
C PRO A 2 14.44 -5.70 -14.56
N SER A 3 15.36 -6.50 -14.04
CA SER A 3 15.01 -7.66 -13.21
C SER A 3 14.13 -7.17 -12.07
N SER A 4 12.83 -7.46 -12.12
CA SER A 4 11.82 -6.83 -11.26
C SER A 4 12.11 -7.00 -9.76
N TYR A 5 12.88 -8.04 -9.43
CA TYR A 5 13.43 -8.31 -8.10
C TYR A 5 14.39 -7.22 -7.61
N SER A 6 15.26 -6.69 -8.48
CA SER A 6 16.25 -5.66 -8.13
C SER A 6 15.59 -4.32 -7.80
N SER A 7 14.58 -3.93 -8.59
CA SER A 7 13.81 -2.71 -8.34
C SER A 7 12.99 -2.79 -7.05
N PHE A 8 12.40 -3.95 -6.76
CA PHE A 8 11.71 -4.18 -5.49
C PHE A 8 12.66 -4.11 -4.30
N PHE A 9 13.83 -4.76 -4.40
CA PHE A 9 14.83 -4.75 -3.34
C PHE A 9 15.36 -3.34 -3.06
N LEU A 10 15.64 -2.56 -4.11
CA LEU A 10 15.99 -1.14 -3.97
C LEU A 10 14.89 -0.34 -3.27
N GLY A 11 13.63 -0.57 -3.62
CA GLY A 11 12.50 0.08 -2.96
C GLY A 11 12.39 -0.25 -1.47
N LEU A 12 12.61 -1.51 -1.10
CA LEU A 12 12.66 -1.94 0.29
C LEU A 12 13.80 -1.28 1.06
N LEU A 13 15.01 -1.24 0.47
CA LEU A 13 16.17 -0.60 1.08
C LEU A 13 15.96 0.90 1.28
N LEU A 14 15.44 1.60 0.27
CA LEU A 14 15.14 3.02 0.36
C LEU A 14 14.05 3.32 1.38
N ALA A 15 13.01 2.49 1.45
CA ALA A 15 11.97 2.63 2.47
C ALA A 15 12.52 2.48 3.89
N LEU A 16 13.46 1.56 4.08
CA LEU A 16 14.11 1.33 5.36
C LEU A 16 15.02 2.51 5.73
N LEU A 17 15.88 2.96 4.82
CA LEU A 17 16.72 4.15 5.02
C LEU A 17 15.89 5.39 5.31
N TYR A 18 14.81 5.61 4.56
CA TYR A 18 13.91 6.74 4.77
C TYR A 18 13.25 6.67 6.16
N ALA A 19 12.79 5.48 6.56
CA ALA A 19 12.18 5.29 7.88
C ALA A 19 13.18 5.52 9.02
N GLU A 20 14.45 5.13 8.85
CA GLU A 20 15.51 5.38 9.83
C GLU A 20 15.85 6.87 9.95
N ILE A 21 15.92 7.59 8.83
CA ILE A 21 16.29 9.02 8.81
C ILE A 21 15.14 9.91 9.32
N THR A 22 13.89 9.62 8.91
CA THR A 22 12.74 10.49 9.18
C THR A 22 11.89 10.04 10.37
N GLY A 23 12.04 8.79 10.82
CA GLY A 23 11.13 8.16 11.77
C GLY A 23 9.73 7.86 11.22
N LEU A 24 9.47 8.16 9.94
CA LEU A 24 8.17 7.96 9.29
C LEU A 24 8.16 6.67 8.47
N SER A 25 7.09 5.88 8.61
CA SER A 25 6.88 4.67 7.83
C SER A 25 6.12 5.00 6.54
N PRO A 26 6.67 4.66 5.35
CA PRO A 26 6.06 4.96 4.05
C PRO A 26 4.90 4.01 3.73
N GLY A 27 3.90 3.91 4.61
CA GLY A 27 2.78 2.98 4.40
C GLY A 27 3.11 1.51 4.68
N GLY A 28 4.30 1.24 5.24
CA GLY A 28 4.88 -0.10 5.42
C GLY A 28 6.10 -0.30 4.52
N LEU A 29 7.19 -0.90 5.03
CA LEU A 29 8.48 -0.97 4.33
C LEU A 29 8.42 -1.58 2.92
N ILE A 30 7.52 -2.55 2.75
CA ILE A 30 7.35 -3.30 1.51
C ILE A 30 6.51 -2.52 0.47
N VAL A 31 5.65 -1.59 0.92
CA VAL A 31 4.65 -0.92 0.08
C VAL A 31 5.24 0.00 -1.00
N PRO A 32 6.19 0.92 -0.70
CA PRO A 32 6.72 1.82 -1.72
C PRO A 32 7.48 1.08 -2.82
N GLY A 33 8.13 -0.06 -2.50
CA GLY A 33 8.76 -0.92 -3.50
C GLY A 33 7.74 -1.50 -4.48
N TYR A 34 6.58 -1.95 -3.98
CA TYR A 34 5.49 -2.39 -4.85
C TYR A 34 4.87 -1.25 -5.65
N PHE A 35 4.66 -0.08 -5.05
CA PHE A 35 4.14 1.09 -5.76
C PHE A 35 5.07 1.51 -6.89
N ALA A 36 6.39 1.51 -6.66
CA ALA A 36 7.39 1.84 -7.67
C ALA A 36 7.28 0.96 -8.92
N LEU A 37 7.07 -0.35 -8.76
CA LEU A 37 6.91 -1.27 -9.89
C LEU A 37 5.69 -0.97 -10.78
N TYR A 38 4.63 -0.41 -10.18
CA TYR A 38 3.35 -0.14 -10.85
C TYR A 38 3.10 1.35 -11.09
N LEU A 39 4.09 2.22 -10.92
CA LEU A 39 3.94 3.66 -11.20
C LEU A 39 3.60 3.94 -12.67
N ASN A 40 3.99 3.07 -13.60
CA ASN A 40 3.59 3.14 -15.01
C ASN A 40 2.10 2.87 -15.25
N GLN A 41 1.39 2.31 -14.26
CA GLN A 41 -0.03 1.96 -14.34
C GLN A 41 -0.80 2.66 -13.21
N PRO A 42 -1.07 3.97 -13.31
CA PRO A 42 -1.50 4.79 -12.17
C PRO A 42 -2.85 4.36 -11.57
N TRP A 43 -3.68 3.64 -12.32
CA TRP A 43 -4.93 3.04 -11.82
C TRP A 43 -4.71 1.97 -10.73
N ARG A 44 -3.55 1.30 -10.69
CA ARG A 44 -3.25 0.25 -9.69
C ARG A 44 -2.86 0.83 -8.33
N PRO A 45 -1.93 1.80 -8.22
CA PRO A 45 -1.73 2.56 -6.98
C PRO A 45 -3.01 3.22 -6.47
N LEU A 46 -3.80 3.82 -7.38
CA LEU A 46 -5.01 4.54 -7.01
C LEU A 46 -6.10 3.62 -6.45
N SER A 47 -6.35 2.48 -7.09
CA SER A 47 -7.26 1.45 -6.57
C SER A 47 -6.79 0.88 -5.24
N THR A 48 -5.48 0.68 -5.07
CA THR A 48 -4.90 0.22 -3.80
C THR A 48 -5.12 1.24 -2.68
N LEU A 49 -4.93 2.54 -2.97
CA LEU A 49 -5.21 3.62 -2.02
C LEU A 49 -6.70 3.68 -1.67
N ALA A 50 -7.59 3.56 -2.66
CA ALA A 50 -9.04 3.52 -2.43
C ALA A 50 -9.42 2.37 -1.48
N VAL A 51 -8.91 1.16 -1.72
CA VAL A 51 -9.14 0.01 -0.85
C VAL A 51 -8.51 0.21 0.53
N ALA A 52 -7.31 0.81 0.61
CA ALA A 52 -6.69 1.13 1.90
C ALA A 52 -7.53 2.12 2.74
N PHE A 53 -8.13 3.13 2.11
CA PHE A 53 -9.05 4.05 2.78
C PHE A 53 -10.34 3.36 3.25
N LEU A 54 -10.94 2.51 2.41
CA LEU A 54 -12.09 1.70 2.82
C LEU A 54 -11.73 0.77 3.99
N THR A 55 -10.56 0.15 3.93
CA THR A 55 -10.03 -0.71 4.99
C THR A 55 -9.85 0.04 6.30
N LEU A 56 -9.31 1.26 6.24
CA LEU A 56 -9.16 2.14 7.39
C LEU A 56 -10.53 2.53 7.99
N LEU A 57 -11.51 2.84 7.15
CA LEU A 57 -12.86 3.22 7.58
C LEU A 57 -13.57 2.04 8.25
N VAL A 58 -13.58 0.87 7.61
CA VAL A 58 -14.13 -0.38 8.16
C VAL A 58 -13.40 -0.78 9.44
N GLY A 59 -12.08 -0.73 9.45
CA GLY A 59 -11.27 -1.06 10.63
C GLY A 59 -11.53 -0.14 11.81
N ARG A 60 -11.73 1.17 11.57
CA ARG A 60 -12.14 2.14 12.61
C ARG A 60 -13.54 1.86 13.13
N LEU A 61 -14.49 1.49 12.28
CA LEU A 61 -15.84 1.08 12.70
C LEU A 61 -15.78 -0.18 13.57
N LEU A 62 -15.07 -1.21 13.12
CA LEU A 62 -14.91 -2.45 13.89
C LEU A 62 -14.19 -2.22 15.23
N SER A 63 -13.18 -1.34 15.26
CA SER A 63 -12.47 -1.00 16.50
C SER A 63 -13.32 -0.22 17.51
N ARG A 64 -14.48 0.33 17.10
CA ARG A 64 -15.45 0.92 18.04
C ARG A 64 -16.31 -0.15 18.72
N TYR A 65 -16.65 -1.22 18.00
CA TYR A 65 -17.46 -2.32 18.54
C TYR A 65 -16.63 -3.32 19.34
N PHE A 66 -15.41 -3.59 18.88
CA PHE A 66 -14.49 -4.49 19.53
C PHE A 66 -13.39 -3.69 20.21
N ILE A 67 -13.17 -3.95 21.50
CA ILE A 67 -12.06 -3.39 22.27
C ILE A 67 -10.76 -4.04 21.80
N ILE A 68 -10.19 -3.52 20.70
CA ILE A 68 -9.02 -4.08 20.03
C ILE A 68 -7.86 -3.10 20.10
N PHE A 69 -6.86 -3.45 20.92
CA PHE A 69 -5.66 -2.64 21.11
C PHE A 69 -4.39 -3.33 20.59
N GLY A 70 -3.40 -2.51 20.22
CA GLY A 70 -2.05 -2.96 19.87
C GLY A 70 -1.99 -3.87 18.64
N ARG A 71 -1.34 -5.03 18.79
CA ARG A 71 -1.08 -5.98 17.70
C ARG A 71 -2.35 -6.56 17.08
N ARG A 72 -3.42 -6.72 17.86
CA ARG A 72 -4.70 -7.25 17.36
C ARG A 72 -5.34 -6.30 16.35
N ARG A 73 -5.20 -4.99 16.54
CA ARG A 73 -5.74 -3.97 15.64
C ARG A 73 -5.02 -3.97 14.30
N PHE A 74 -3.70 -4.15 14.32
CA PHE A 74 -2.90 -4.34 13.12
C PHE A 74 -3.34 -5.56 12.31
N VAL A 75 -3.50 -6.71 12.97
CA VAL A 75 -3.94 -7.95 12.28
C VAL A 75 -5.34 -7.78 11.71
N LEU A 76 -6.25 -7.13 12.43
CA LEU A 76 -7.59 -6.84 11.93
C LEU A 76 -7.54 -6.01 10.65
N LEU A 77 -6.78 -4.90 10.63
CA LEU A 77 -6.62 -4.07 9.43
C LEU A 77 -5.97 -4.83 8.27
N LEU A 78 -5.01 -5.70 8.57
CA LEU A 78 -4.35 -6.55 7.58
C LEU A 78 -5.37 -7.48 6.92
N LEU A 79 -6.18 -8.16 7.74
CA LEU A 79 -7.18 -9.12 7.28
C LEU A 79 -8.35 -8.44 6.56
N THR A 80 -8.85 -7.32 7.08
CA THR A 80 -9.91 -6.56 6.41
C THR A 80 -9.42 -6.01 5.07
N GLY A 81 -8.17 -5.54 5.01
CA GLY A 81 -7.56 -5.07 3.76
C GLY A 81 -7.41 -6.18 2.73
N ALA A 82 -6.99 -7.37 3.16
CA ALA A 82 -6.92 -8.54 2.28
C ALA A 82 -8.31 -9.00 1.79
N CYS A 83 -9.32 -8.99 2.66
CA CYS A 83 -10.69 -9.33 2.27
C CYS A 83 -11.26 -8.31 1.29
N LEU A 84 -11.13 -7.01 1.58
CA LEU A 84 -11.62 -5.95 0.71
C LEU A 84 -10.85 -5.89 -0.62
N GLY A 85 -9.54 -6.11 -0.61
CA GLY A 85 -8.72 -6.17 -1.83
C GLY A 85 -9.11 -7.34 -2.73
N GLN A 86 -9.40 -8.51 -2.15
CA GLN A 86 -9.92 -9.65 -2.91
C GLN A 86 -11.35 -9.40 -3.42
N ALA A 87 -12.23 -8.88 -2.57
CA ALA A 87 -13.59 -8.52 -2.97
C ALA A 87 -13.59 -7.49 -4.11
N TRP A 88 -12.69 -6.51 -4.06
CA TRP A 88 -12.48 -5.53 -5.13
C TRP A 88 -12.06 -6.21 -6.43
N GLY A 89 -11.08 -7.12 -6.37
CA GLY A 89 -10.59 -7.87 -7.53
C GLY A 89 -11.60 -8.86 -8.13
N LEU A 90 -12.57 -9.34 -7.35
CA LEU A 90 -13.63 -10.24 -7.82
C LEU A 90 -14.87 -9.47 -8.31
N ALA A 91 -15.26 -8.40 -7.63
CA ALA A 91 -16.50 -7.68 -7.92
C ALA A 91 -16.38 -6.71 -9.10
N LEU A 92 -15.24 -6.02 -9.26
CA LEU A 92 -15.09 -5.01 -10.32
C LEU A 92 -15.09 -5.59 -11.74
N PRO A 93 -14.42 -6.71 -12.05
CA PRO A 93 -14.40 -7.24 -13.42
C PRO A 93 -15.79 -7.63 -13.94
N HIS A 94 -16.72 -7.95 -13.03
CA HIS A 94 -18.09 -8.28 -13.37
C HIS A 94 -18.97 -7.04 -13.58
N LEU A 95 -18.60 -5.89 -13.01
CA LEU A 95 -19.36 -4.63 -13.09
C LEU A 95 -18.86 -3.71 -14.20
N LEU A 96 -17.56 -3.74 -14.49
CA LEU A 96 -16.91 -2.94 -15.52
C LEU A 96 -16.18 -3.93 -16.44
N ALA A 97 -16.73 -4.21 -17.62
CA ALA A 97 -16.07 -5.01 -18.65
C ALA A 97 -14.63 -4.49 -18.84
N GLU A 98 -13.64 -5.24 -18.34
CA GLU A 98 -12.25 -4.79 -18.17
C GLU A 98 -11.66 -4.25 -19.49
N PRO A 99 -10.97 -3.08 -19.42
CA PRO A 99 -9.50 -3.13 -19.35
C PRO A 99 -8.89 -2.01 -18.48
N VAL A 100 -9.63 -1.45 -17.53
CA VAL A 100 -9.09 -0.39 -16.69
C VAL A 100 -8.37 -1.08 -15.54
N GLY A 101 -7.03 -1.02 -15.52
CA GLY A 101 -6.16 -1.66 -14.53
C GLY A 101 -6.41 -1.26 -13.06
N LEU A 102 -7.60 -1.54 -12.55
CA LEU A 102 -8.13 -1.26 -11.21
C LEU A 102 -7.78 -2.41 -10.24
N ARG A 103 -6.84 -3.25 -10.64
CA ARG A 103 -6.34 -4.36 -9.84
C ARG A 103 -5.43 -3.81 -8.73
N VAL A 104 -5.86 -4.06 -7.50
CA VAL A 104 -5.12 -3.75 -6.28
C VAL A 104 -3.75 -4.44 -6.29
N ILE A 105 -2.74 -3.72 -5.80
CA ILE A 105 -1.37 -4.22 -5.74
C ILE A 105 -1.23 -5.14 -4.53
N GLY A 106 -1.29 -6.46 -4.76
CA GLY A 106 -1.14 -7.45 -3.70
C GLY A 106 -2.29 -7.43 -2.67
N TRP A 107 -2.52 -8.55 -2.02
CA TRP A 107 -3.64 -8.66 -1.09
C TRP A 107 -3.34 -8.01 0.27
N VAL A 108 -2.07 -7.99 0.67
CA VAL A 108 -1.64 -7.53 2.01
C VAL A 108 -1.38 -6.02 2.05
N VAL A 109 -0.99 -5.42 0.93
CA VAL A 109 -0.60 -4.00 0.81
C VAL A 109 -1.66 -3.00 1.26
N PRO A 110 -2.95 -3.09 0.85
CA PRO A 110 -3.95 -2.13 1.32
C PRO A 110 -4.15 -2.19 2.84
N GLY A 111 -4.05 -3.38 3.44
CA GLY A 111 -4.13 -3.56 4.89
C GLY A 111 -2.92 -2.97 5.63
N LEU A 112 -1.71 -3.16 5.08
CA LEU A 112 -0.50 -2.51 5.61
C LEU A 112 -0.60 -0.98 5.56
N LEU A 113 -1.03 -0.43 4.42
CA LEU A 113 -1.25 1.01 4.25
C LEU A 113 -2.25 1.56 5.24
N ALA A 114 -3.41 0.91 5.38
CA ALA A 114 -4.43 1.30 6.34
C ALA A 114 -3.87 1.30 7.76
N SER A 115 -3.09 0.28 8.13
CA SER A 115 -2.46 0.19 9.45
C SER A 115 -1.43 1.30 9.70
N SER A 116 -0.69 1.73 8.67
CA SER A 116 0.25 2.83 8.79
C SER A 116 -0.45 4.18 8.91
N PHE A 117 -1.51 4.43 8.12
CA PHE A 117 -2.33 5.63 8.22
C PHE A 117 -2.98 5.79 9.59
N GLU A 118 -3.36 4.68 10.20
CA GLU A 118 -3.90 4.67 11.55
C GLU A 118 -2.87 5.06 12.61
N ARG A 119 -1.61 4.61 12.47
CA ARG A 119 -0.54 4.85 13.45
C ARG A 119 0.09 6.23 13.32
N GLN A 120 0.37 6.69 12.10
CA GLN A 120 1.23 7.85 11.84
C GLN A 120 0.50 9.05 11.23
N LYS A 121 -0.84 8.96 11.07
CA LYS A 121 -1.70 9.89 10.32
C LYS A 121 -1.56 9.74 8.81
N ILE A 122 -2.63 10.06 8.10
CA ILE A 122 -2.75 9.83 6.64
C ILE A 122 -1.73 10.65 5.84
N LEU A 123 -1.63 11.95 6.12
CA LEU A 123 -0.78 12.89 5.36
C LEU A 123 0.71 12.52 5.34
N PRO A 124 1.41 12.35 6.48
CA PRO A 124 2.84 12.04 6.47
C PRO A 124 3.13 10.66 5.87
N SER A 125 2.27 9.67 6.08
CA SER A 125 2.42 8.34 5.47
C SER A 125 2.20 8.36 3.95
N LEU A 126 1.27 9.16 3.44
CA LEU A 126 1.09 9.33 2.00
C LEU A 126 2.26 10.08 1.36
N ALA A 127 2.72 11.17 1.98
CA ALA A 127 3.84 11.95 1.47
C ALA A 127 5.12 11.10 1.39
N SER A 128 5.42 10.36 2.47
CA SER A 128 6.56 9.43 2.50
C SER A 128 6.40 8.28 1.50
N LEU A 129 5.21 7.69 1.38
CA LEU A 129 4.93 6.66 0.38
C LEU A 129 5.22 7.17 -1.04
N ILE A 130 4.65 8.32 -1.41
CA ILE A 130 4.82 8.91 -2.74
C ILE A 130 6.29 9.22 -2.99
N PHE A 131 6.95 9.89 -2.03
CA PHE A 131 8.35 10.26 -2.15
C PHE A 131 9.26 9.05 -2.38
N VAL A 132 9.16 8.02 -1.52
CA VAL A 132 9.99 6.81 -1.63
C VAL A 132 9.65 6.03 -2.90
N SER A 133 8.37 5.92 -3.28
CA SER A 133 7.97 5.19 -4.49
C SER A 133 8.50 5.85 -5.77
N VAL A 134 8.38 7.18 -5.86
CA VAL A 134 8.86 7.96 -7.01
C VAL A 134 10.39 7.92 -7.07
N LEU A 135 11.07 8.12 -5.94
CA LEU A 135 12.53 8.02 -5.87
C LEU A 135 13.02 6.63 -6.31
N THR A 136 12.39 5.57 -5.80
CA THR A 136 12.71 4.18 -6.19
C THR A 136 12.54 3.97 -7.68
N PHE A 137 11.44 4.48 -8.26
CA PHE A 137 11.17 4.34 -9.68
C PHE A 137 12.21 5.03 -10.55
N PHE A 138 12.55 6.30 -10.25
CA PHE A 138 13.59 7.02 -10.98
C PHE A 138 14.96 6.34 -10.89
N LEU A 139 15.37 5.90 -9.69
CA LEU A 139 16.63 5.16 -9.56
C LEU A 139 16.57 3.83 -10.33
N SER A 140 15.43 3.14 -10.29
CA SER A 140 15.28 1.88 -11.02
C SER A 140 15.39 2.05 -12.53
N GLN A 141 14.95 3.18 -13.09
CA GLN A 141 15.10 3.49 -14.53
C GLN A 141 16.50 3.96 -14.91
N LEU A 142 17.26 4.50 -13.96
CA LEU A 142 18.60 5.04 -14.23
C LEU A 142 19.67 3.94 -14.16
N PHE A 143 19.49 2.97 -13.25
CA PHE A 143 20.43 1.87 -13.04
C PHE A 143 20.14 0.60 -13.86
N PHE A 144 18.93 0.46 -14.43
CA PHE A 144 18.48 -0.74 -15.16
C PHE A 144 17.63 -0.39 -16.39
#